data_AF-A0A6G2QEW2-F1
#
_entry.id   AF-A0A6G2QEW2-F1
#
_cell.length_a   1.000
_cell.length_b   1.000
_cell.length_c   1.000
_cell.angle_alpha   90.00
_cell.angle_beta   90.00
_cell.angle_gamma   90.00
#
_symmetry.space_group_name_H-M   'P 1'
#
loop_
_entity.id
_entity.type
_entity.pdbx_description
1 polymer ?
#
loop_
_entity_poly.entity_id
_entity_poly.type
_entity_poly.pdbx_seq_one_letter_code
_entity_poly.pdbx_strand_id
1 'polypeptide(L)'
;MHRVRFDYGGGPVLDGVDLTVPAGQTLALVGASGAGKSTCAHLLARFWDPSEGAVQLLPAEGGPVDVREVDDGELRRALALVGQD
;
A
#
# COMPACT_ATOMS: atom_id res chain seq x y z
N MET A 1 -4.40 0.34 4.26
CA MET A 1 -3.35 1.26 4.76
C MET A 1 -3.91 1.92 6.01
N HIS A 2 -3.17 1.87 7.11
CA HIS A 2 -3.56 2.45 8.38
C HIS A 2 -2.45 3.36 8.90
N ARG A 3 -2.74 4.67 8.96
CA ARG A 3 -1.84 5.77 9.34
C ARG A 3 -0.44 5.69 8.72
N VAL A 4 -0.37 5.41 7.42
CA VAL A 4 0.91 5.20 6.75
C VAL A 4 1.69 6.50 6.61
N ARG A 5 2.93 6.52 7.11
CA ARG A 5 3.94 7.54 6.81
C ARG A 5 5.06 6.92 6.01
N PHE A 6 5.59 7.65 5.03
CA PHE A 6 6.68 7.16 4.20
C PHE A 6 7.48 8.29 3.56
N ASP A 7 8.80 8.07 3.42
CA ASP A 7 9.75 8.95 2.74
C ASP A 7 10.80 8.14 1.98
N TYR A 8 11.40 8.74 0.93
CA TYR A 8 12.52 8.16 0.18
C TYR A 8 13.89 8.71 0.63
N GLY A 9 13.99 9.36 1.80
CA GLY A 9 15.20 10.06 2.25
C GLY A 9 15.28 11.54 1.83
N GLY A 10 14.24 12.09 1.19
CA GLY A 10 14.15 13.50 0.77
C GLY A 10 13.08 14.33 1.48
N GLY A 11 12.45 13.76 2.52
CA GLY A 11 11.30 14.33 3.22
C GLY A 11 10.01 13.51 3.02
N PRO A 12 8.97 13.75 3.85
CA PRO A 12 7.76 12.93 3.87
C PRO A 12 7.01 13.01 2.53
N VAL A 13 6.72 11.86 1.96
CA VAL A 13 5.89 11.70 0.75
C VAL A 13 4.45 11.37 1.13
N LEU A 14 4.27 10.50 2.12
CA LEU A 14 2.97 10.19 2.73
C LEU A 14 3.00 10.56 4.21
N ASP A 15 1.94 11.19 4.69
CA ASP A 15 1.86 11.70 6.05
C ASP A 15 0.59 11.25 6.78
N GLY A 16 0.60 10.02 7.31
CA GLY A 16 -0.49 9.48 8.11
C GLY A 16 -1.71 9.08 7.27
N VAL A 17 -1.48 8.48 6.11
CA VAL A 17 -2.54 8.12 5.15
C VAL A 17 -3.31 6.88 5.62
N ASP A 18 -4.64 7.02 5.71
CA ASP A 18 -5.59 5.93 5.87
C ASP A 18 -6.30 5.65 4.54
N LEU A 19 -6.29 4.38 4.13
CA LEU A 19 -6.96 3.93 2.92
C LEU A 19 -7.43 2.48 3.07
N THR A 20 -8.73 2.26 2.89
CA THR A 20 -9.35 0.94 2.89
C THR A 20 -10.08 0.73 1.58
N VAL A 21 -9.76 -0.37 0.89
CA VAL A 21 -10.46 -0.81 -0.32
C VAL A 21 -11.14 -2.14 0.01
N PRO A 22 -12.48 -2.18 0.14
CA PRO A 22 -13.19 -3.43 0.38
C PRO A 22 -13.03 -4.41 -0.79
N ALA A 23 -13.17 -5.71 -0.51
CA ALA A 23 -13.14 -6.74 -1.54
C ALA A 23 -14.21 -6.48 -2.62
N GLY A 24 -13.82 -6.67 -3.89
CA GLY A 24 -14.70 -6.46 -5.04
C GLY A 24 -14.95 -4.99 -5.39
N GLN A 25 -14.26 -4.04 -4.76
CA GLN A 25 -14.33 -2.63 -5.12
C GLN A 25 -13.15 -2.20 -5.99
N THR A 26 -13.42 -1.25 -6.89
CA THR A 26 -12.39 -0.58 -7.68
C THR A 26 -12.25 0.85 -7.18
N LEU A 27 -11.01 1.23 -6.85
CA LEU A 27 -10.66 2.59 -6.41
C LEU A 27 -9.80 3.27 -7.46
N ALA A 28 -10.11 4.54 -7.77
CA ALA A 28 -9.22 5.42 -8.51
C ALA A 28 -8.55 6.42 -7.55
N LEU A 29 -7.22 6.46 -7.54
CA LEU A 29 -6.45 7.47 -6.81
C LEU A 29 -6.00 8.57 -7.79
N VAL A 30 -6.54 9.78 -7.63
CA VAL A 30 -6.29 10.92 -8.52
C VAL A 30 -5.69 12.10 -7.76
N GLY A 31 -4.92 12.93 -8.45
CA GLY A 31 -4.24 14.08 -7.86
C GLY A 31 -3.05 14.56 -8.68
N ALA A 32 -2.53 15.74 -8.35
CA ALA A 32 -1.40 16.37 -9.04
C ALA A 32 -0.16 15.46 -9.11
N SER A 33 0.75 15.72 -10.06
CA SER A 33 2.05 15.05 -10.08
C SER A 33 2.79 15.30 -8.77
N GLY A 34 3.45 14.26 -8.24
CA GLY A 34 4.13 14.32 -6.94
C GLY A 34 3.24 14.12 -5.70
N ALA A 35 1.92 14.01 -5.84
CA ALA A 35 1.00 13.81 -4.70
C ALA A 35 1.08 12.43 -3.99
N GLY A 36 2.11 11.61 -4.26
CA GLY A 36 2.29 10.31 -3.61
C GLY A 36 1.50 9.13 -4.19
N LYS A 37 0.81 9.29 -5.33
CA LYS A 37 -0.03 8.23 -5.94
C LYS A 37 0.74 6.93 -6.25
N SER A 38 1.86 7.05 -6.98
CA SER A 38 2.72 5.90 -7.30
C SER A 38 3.36 5.32 -6.05
N THR A 39 3.66 6.17 -5.05
CA THR A 39 4.16 5.71 -3.74
C THR A 39 3.15 4.84 -3.01
N CYS A 40 1.85 5.20 -3.00
CA CYS A 40 0.81 4.33 -2.47
C CYS A 40 0.78 2.98 -3.20
N ALA A 41 0.87 2.97 -4.53
CA ALA A 41 0.88 1.74 -5.32
C ALA A 41 2.11 0.87 -5.02
N HIS A 42 3.30 1.46 -4.88
CA HIS A 42 4.53 0.76 -4.52
C HIS A 42 4.49 0.15 -3.12
N LEU A 43 3.91 0.85 -2.15
CA LEU A 43 3.73 0.35 -0.78
C LEU A 43 2.72 -0.79 -0.72
N LEU A 44 1.61 -0.68 -1.47
CA LEU A 44 0.64 -1.78 -1.61
C LEU A 44 1.29 -3.03 -2.22
N ALA A 45 2.16 -2.84 -3.22
CA ALA A 45 2.94 -3.91 -3.84
C ALA A 45 4.18 -4.35 -3.03
N ARG A 46 4.40 -3.78 -1.84
CA ARG A 46 5.55 -4.03 -0.96
C ARG A 46 6.91 -3.91 -1.66
N PHE A 47 7.05 -2.96 -2.59
CA PHE A 47 8.39 -2.55 -3.05
C PHE A 47 9.16 -1.75 -2.00
N TRP A 48 8.42 -1.15 -1.08
CA TRP A 48 8.93 -0.47 0.11
C TRP A 48 8.03 -0.82 1.29
N ASP A 49 8.61 -0.78 2.49
CA ASP A 49 7.84 -0.82 3.73
C ASP A 49 7.56 0.61 4.22
N PRO A 50 6.39 0.87 4.83
CA PRO A 50 6.11 2.18 5.40
C PRO A 50 7.01 2.46 6.60
N SER A 51 7.44 3.72 6.76
CA SER A 51 8.25 4.17 7.91
C SER A 51 7.44 4.12 9.22
N GLU A 52 6.14 4.42 9.15
CA GLU A 52 5.18 4.23 10.24
C GLU A 52 3.84 3.71 9.72
N GLY A 53 3.06 3.08 10.61
CA GLY A 53 1.76 2.51 10.28
C GLY A 53 1.88 1.13 9.65
N ALA A 54 0.85 0.76 8.88
CA ALA A 54 0.73 -0.57 8.29
C ALA A 54 0.06 -0.56 6.91
N VAL A 55 0.56 -1.39 6.01
CA VAL A 55 -0.14 -1.83 4.80
C VAL A 55 -0.64 -3.24 5.09
N GLN A 56 -1.95 -3.48 4.94
CA GLN A 56 -2.58 -4.70 5.42
C GLN A 56 -3.45 -5.33 4.34
N LEU A 57 -3.41 -6.65 4.26
CA LEU A 57 -4.40 -7.46 3.55
C LEU A 57 -5.61 -7.69 4.46
N LEU A 58 -6.80 -7.65 3.88
CA LEU A 58 -8.06 -7.89 4.57
C LEU A 58 -8.63 -9.22 4.08
N PRO A 59 -8.29 -10.34 4.73
CA PRO A 59 -8.83 -11.65 4.37
C PRO A 59 -10.33 -11.74 4.66
N ALA A 60 -11.01 -12.69 4.03
CA ALA A 60 -12.43 -12.94 4.24
C ALA A 60 -12.73 -13.46 5.67
N GLU A 61 -11.77 -14.17 6.26
CA GLU A 61 -11.82 -14.69 7.62
C GLU A 61 -10.56 -14.27 8.38
N GLY A 62 -10.72 -13.95 9.66
CA GLY A 62 -9.63 -13.44 10.51
C GLY A 62 -9.53 -11.91 10.52
N GLY A 63 -8.42 -11.42 11.06
CA GLY A 63 -8.14 -9.98 11.16
C GLY A 63 -7.25 -9.46 10.02
N PRO A 64 -7.07 -8.13 9.93
CA PRO A 64 -6.08 -7.54 9.03
C PRO A 64 -4.69 -8.10 9.29
N VAL A 65 -3.97 -8.45 8.22
CA VAL A 65 -2.60 -8.97 8.29
C VAL A 65 -1.66 -7.97 7.64
N ASP A 66 -0.60 -7.55 8.32
CA ASP A 66 0.40 -6.65 7.74
C ASP A 66 1.15 -7.37 6.61
N VAL A 67 1.31 -6.71 5.46
CA VAL A 67 2.01 -7.29 4.31
C VAL A 67 3.45 -7.68 4.64
N ARG A 68 4.05 -7.11 5.69
CA ARG A 68 5.39 -7.45 6.19
C ARG A 68 5.48 -8.87 6.76
N GLU A 69 4.36 -9.39 7.25
CA GLU A 69 4.25 -10.71 7.88
C GLU A 69 3.85 -11.81 6.89
N VAL A 70 3.49 -11.43 5.66
CA VAL A 70 3.07 -12.35 4.60
C VAL A 70 4.29 -12.87 3.85
N ASP A 71 4.27 -14.16 3.50
CA ASP A 71 5.28 -14.76 2.65
C ASP A 71 5.32 -14.09 1.26
N ASP A 72 6.52 -13.95 0.74
CA ASP A 72 6.82 -13.25 -0.50
C ASP A 72 6.16 -13.92 -1.74
N GLY A 73 6.01 -15.25 -1.72
CA GLY A 73 5.31 -16.00 -2.77
C GLY A 73 3.80 -15.87 -2.66
N GLU A 74 3.26 -15.86 -1.44
CA GLU A 74 1.83 -15.65 -1.17
C GLU A 74 1.39 -14.23 -1.55
N LEU A 75 2.18 -13.23 -1.18
CA LEU A 75 1.90 -11.83 -1.52
C LEU A 75 1.85 -11.61 -3.03
N ARG A 76 2.80 -12.20 -3.78
CA ARG A 76 2.83 -12.13 -5.26
C ARG A 76 1.66 -12.86 -5.92
N ARG A 77 1.02 -13.82 -5.25
CA ARG A 77 -0.22 -14.46 -5.76
C ARG A 77 -1.45 -13.61 -5.50
N ALA A 78 -1.44 -12.83 -4.41
CA ALA A 78 -2.55 -11.97 -4.03
C ALA A 78 -2.56 -10.63 -4.76
N LEU A 79 -1.41 -10.19 -5.30
CA LEU A 79 -1.26 -8.86 -5.87
C LEU A 79 -0.59 -8.89 -7.24
N ALA A 80 -1.18 -8.17 -8.19
CA ALA A 80 -0.57 -7.83 -9.46
C ALA A 80 -0.48 -6.31 -9.58
N LEU A 81 0.71 -5.81 -9.93
CA LEU A 81 0.93 -4.40 -10.25
C LEU A 81 1.26 -4.30 -11.75
N VAL A 82 0.50 -3.47 -12.45
CA VAL A 82 0.80 -3.09 -13.83
C VAL A 82 1.44 -1.70 -13.77
N GLY A 83 2.71 -1.62 -14.14
CA GLY A 83 3.48 -0.39 -14.12
C GLY A 83 3.01 0.61 -15.18
N GLN A 84 3.35 1.88 -14.98
CA GLN A 84 3.40 2.86 -16.05
C GLN A 84 4.84 2.84 -16.59
N ASP A 85 5.00 2.42 -17.84
CA ASP A 85 6.21 2.33 -18.68
C ASP A 85 7.59 2.51 -18.01
#